data_AF-A0A1B6LJ42-F1
#
_entry.id   AF-A0A1B6LJ42-F1
#
_cell.length_a   1.000
_cell.length_b   1.000
_cell.length_c   1.000
_cell.angle_alpha   90.00
_cell.angle_beta   90.00
_cell.angle_gamma   90.00
#
_symmetry.space_group_name_H-M   'P 1'
#
loop_
_entity.id
_entity.type
_entity.pdbx_description
1 polymer ?
#
loop_
_entity_poly.entity_id
_entity_poly.type
_entity_poly.pdbx_seq_one_letter_code
_entity_poly.pdbx_strand_id
1 'polypeptide(L)'
;LESLEPTFQLEQTLTPLCKNRTLFMRKRAHILRNWREGKFVNERKHPNHVPDYGVIGVNRGKGEVIYKDRYLFYSRYMYTSESDAIEVWDISQNPFLLTSIEIDNDNYRNFFIVGTKLVVLRCTEVDVYEIMVPDKVFPLVYSFKIT
;
A
#
# COMPACT_ATOMS: atom_id res chain seq x y z
N LEU A 1 53.96 34.75 5.66
CA LEU A 1 52.87 33.95 5.06
C LEU A 1 52.62 32.78 5.99
N GLU A 2 51.73 32.97 6.97
CA GLU A 2 51.29 31.91 7.87
C GLU A 2 50.28 31.03 7.14
N SER A 3 50.55 29.73 7.05
CA SER A 3 49.59 28.75 6.55
C SER A 3 48.59 28.42 7.66
N LEU A 4 47.38 28.97 7.56
CA LEU A 4 46.21 28.51 8.32
C LEU A 4 45.78 27.15 7.74
N GLU A 5 46.25 26.06 8.35
CA GLU A 5 45.61 24.77 8.15
C GLU A 5 44.20 24.80 8.73
N PRO A 6 43.16 24.36 8.00
CA PRO A 6 41.83 24.25 8.55
C PRO A 6 41.83 23.08 9.53
N THR A 7 41.77 23.38 10.83
CA THR A 7 41.56 22.36 11.87
C THR A 7 40.14 21.82 11.72
N PHE A 8 39.97 20.79 10.88
CA PHE A 8 38.73 20.02 10.84
C PHE A 8 38.58 19.33 12.20
N GLN A 9 37.67 19.86 13.03
CA GLN A 9 37.27 19.24 14.30
C GLN A 9 36.44 17.97 14.01
N LEU A 10 37.14 16.91 13.60
CA LEU A 10 36.61 15.60 13.22
C LEU A 10 35.72 15.00 14.32
N GLU A 11 36.04 15.25 15.59
CA GLU A 11 35.30 14.73 16.75
C GLU A 11 33.93 15.39 16.95
N GLN A 12 33.76 16.67 16.59
CA GLN A 12 32.50 17.39 16.79
C GLN A 12 31.41 16.96 15.80
N THR A 13 31.81 16.46 14.63
CA THR A 13 30.86 16.09 13.55
C THR A 13 30.47 14.61 13.60
N LEU A 14 31.36 13.73 14.06
CA LEU A 14 31.14 12.27 14.10
C LEU A 14 30.35 11.79 15.33
N THR A 15 30.52 12.44 16.48
CA THR A 15 29.85 12.03 17.72
C THR A 15 28.32 12.06 17.63
N PRO A 16 27.68 13.09 17.02
CA PRO A 16 26.24 13.11 16.78
C PRO A 16 25.79 12.01 15.80
N LEU A 17 26.56 11.77 14.73
CA LEU A 17 26.27 10.73 13.73
C LEU A 17 26.32 9.32 14.33
N CYS A 18 27.31 9.04 15.18
CA CYS A 18 27.43 7.78 15.91
C CYS A 18 26.27 7.56 16.88
N LYS A 19 25.90 8.59 17.67
CA LYS A 19 24.73 8.53 18.57
C LYS A 19 23.43 8.27 17.80
N ASN A 20 23.23 8.94 16.67
CA ASN A 20 22.07 8.73 15.80
C ASN A 20 22.02 7.31 15.23
N ARG A 21 23.18 6.76 14.82
CA ARG A 21 23.29 5.38 14.35
C ARG A 21 22.97 4.37 15.45
N THR A 22 23.45 4.57 16.68
CA THR A 22 23.11 3.71 17.82
C THR A 22 21.62 3.78 18.17
N LEU A 23 21.02 4.97 18.17
CA LEU A 23 19.58 5.15 18.36
C LEU A 23 18.77 4.44 17.28
N PHE A 24 19.19 4.54 16.02
CA PHE A 24 18.58 3.82 14.91
C PHE A 24 18.67 2.30 15.07
N MET A 25 19.84 1.78 15.45
CA MET A 25 20.03 0.35 15.70
C MET A 25 19.20 -0.15 16.88
N ARG A 26 19.10 0.63 17.97
CA ARG A 26 18.20 0.32 19.10
C ARG A 26 16.75 0.30 18.66
N LYS A 27 16.30 1.30 17.89
CA LYS A 27 14.95 1.33 17.31
C LYS A 27 14.68 0.08 16.45
N ARG A 28 15.63 -0.34 15.60
CA ARG A 28 15.53 -1.59 14.84
C ARG A 28 15.42 -2.82 15.73
N ALA A 29 16.25 -2.91 16.78
CA ALA A 29 16.18 -4.01 17.74
C ALA A 29 14.82 -4.06 18.46
N HIS A 30 14.23 -2.90 18.79
CA HIS A 30 12.88 -2.83 19.36
C HIS A 30 11.80 -3.29 18.38
N ILE A 31 11.89 -2.89 17.10
CA ILE A 31 10.96 -3.35 16.06
C ILE A 31 11.04 -4.88 15.92
N LEU A 32 12.25 -5.44 15.80
CA LEU A 32 12.46 -6.89 15.68
C LEU A 32 11.96 -7.66 16.91
N ARG A 33 12.19 -7.11 18.11
CA ARG A 33 11.66 -7.70 19.34
C ARG A 33 10.14 -7.68 19.36
N ASN A 34 9.53 -6.56 18.99
CA ASN A 34 8.08 -6.45 18.91
C ASN A 34 7.49 -7.46 17.93
N TRP A 35 8.10 -7.63 16.75
CA TRP A 35 7.74 -8.66 15.78
C TRP A 35 7.83 -10.07 16.39
N ARG A 36 8.95 -10.40 17.04
CA ARG A 36 9.17 -11.71 17.66
C ARG A 36 8.17 -12.04 18.76
N GLU A 37 7.78 -11.02 19.53
CA GLU A 37 6.86 -11.15 20.68
C GLU A 37 5.38 -10.94 20.28
N GLY A 38 5.07 -10.74 18.99
CA GLY A 38 3.70 -10.48 18.53
C GLY A 38 3.12 -9.17 19.07
N LYS A 39 3.96 -8.18 19.39
CA LYS A 39 3.54 -6.86 19.85
C LYS A 39 3.29 -5.94 18.67
N PHE A 40 2.03 -5.80 18.29
CA PHE A 40 1.59 -4.89 17.22
C PHE A 40 0.32 -4.15 17.63
N VAL A 41 0.10 -3.00 16.99
CA VAL A 41 -1.18 -2.30 17.05
C VAL A 41 -2.10 -2.99 16.04
N ASN A 42 -3.27 -3.44 16.51
CA ASN A 42 -4.25 -4.15 15.70
C ASN A 42 -5.44 -3.23 15.40
N GLU A 43 -5.45 -2.63 14.22
CA GLU A 43 -6.57 -1.86 13.70
C GLU A 43 -7.38 -2.73 12.74
N ARG A 44 -8.65 -2.99 13.06
CA ARG A 44 -9.54 -3.79 12.19
C ARG A 44 -10.60 -2.88 11.58
N LYS A 45 -10.67 -2.88 10.25
CA LYS A 45 -11.76 -2.28 9.48
C LYS A 45 -12.49 -3.36 8.71
N HIS A 46 -13.76 -3.09 8.48
CA HIS A 46 -14.59 -3.91 7.61
C HIS A 46 -14.72 -3.17 6.27
N PRO A 47 -14.66 -3.88 5.14
CA PRO A 47 -15.05 -3.33 3.85
C PRO A 47 -16.44 -2.67 3.94
N ASN A 48 -16.67 -1.62 3.16
CA ASN A 48 -17.94 -0.88 3.22
C ASN A 48 -19.09 -1.58 2.51
N HIS A 49 -18.85 -2.75 1.91
CA HIS A 49 -19.84 -3.52 1.17
C HIS A 49 -20.25 -4.80 1.92
N VAL A 50 -21.56 -5.02 2.00
CA VAL A 50 -22.18 -6.27 2.45
C VAL A 50 -22.61 -6.98 1.17
N PRO A 51 -22.11 -8.19 0.86
CA PRO A 51 -22.46 -8.87 -0.38
C PRO A 51 -23.97 -9.13 -0.41
N ASP A 52 -24.60 -9.01 -1.57
CA ASP A 52 -26.06 -9.01 -1.69
C ASP A 52 -26.69 -10.40 -1.51
N TYR A 53 -25.89 -11.43 -1.23
CA TYR A 53 -26.38 -12.79 -1.04
C TYR A 53 -25.65 -13.48 0.11
N GLY A 54 -26.42 -14.25 0.90
CA GLY A 54 -25.99 -15.07 2.04
C GLY A 54 -25.05 -16.22 1.69
N VAL A 55 -23.98 -15.93 0.95
CA VAL A 55 -22.97 -16.89 0.50
C VAL A 55 -21.96 -17.06 1.62
N ILE A 56 -22.23 -18.03 2.48
CA ILE A 56 -21.26 -18.57 3.44
C ILE A 56 -20.13 -19.22 2.62
N GLY A 57 -18.90 -18.74 2.75
CA GLY A 57 -17.72 -19.34 2.11
C GLY A 57 -17.11 -18.57 0.94
N VAL A 58 -17.50 -17.31 0.69
CA VAL A 58 -16.78 -16.46 -0.28
C VAL A 58 -15.38 -16.17 0.25
N ASN A 59 -14.37 -16.50 -0.55
CA ASN A 59 -13.00 -16.13 -0.24
C ASN A 59 -12.88 -14.60 -0.24
N ARG A 60 -12.41 -14.04 0.88
CA ARG A 60 -12.06 -12.62 0.99
C ARG A 60 -11.04 -12.28 -0.11
N GLY A 61 -11.16 -11.10 -0.70
CA GLY A 61 -10.49 -10.72 -1.94
C GLY A 61 -8.97 -10.97 -1.94
N LYS A 62 -8.44 -11.31 -3.11
CA LYS A 62 -7.03 -11.75 -3.28
C LYS A 62 -6.02 -10.62 -3.52
N GLY A 63 -6.48 -9.37 -3.67
CA GLY A 63 -5.62 -8.22 -3.95
C GLY A 63 -5.50 -7.31 -2.74
N GLU A 64 -4.38 -7.36 -2.04
CA GLU A 64 -3.98 -6.37 -1.04
C GLU A 64 -2.62 -5.80 -1.46
N VAL A 65 -2.57 -4.51 -1.82
CA VAL A 65 -1.32 -3.86 -2.23
C VAL A 65 -1.17 -2.50 -1.56
N ILE A 66 -0.02 -2.27 -0.94
CA ILE A 66 0.33 -0.98 -0.32
C ILE A 66 1.08 -0.10 -1.33
N TYR A 67 0.61 1.13 -1.52
CA TYR A 67 1.23 2.16 -2.34
C TYR A 67 1.78 3.30 -1.49
N LYS A 68 3.04 3.68 -1.76
CA LYS A 68 3.78 4.74 -1.05
C LYS A 68 3.69 4.62 0.48
N ASP A 69 3.68 3.39 0.99
CA ASP A 69 3.57 3.07 2.42
C ASP A 69 2.35 3.72 3.12
N ARG A 70 1.31 4.07 2.36
CA ARG A 70 0.19 4.87 2.86
C ARG A 70 -1.19 4.44 2.36
N TYR A 71 -1.30 3.98 1.13
CA TYR A 71 -2.61 3.65 0.56
C TYR A 71 -2.72 2.15 0.35
N LEU A 72 -3.68 1.51 1.00
CA LEU A 72 -4.00 0.11 0.82
C LEU A 72 -5.09 -0.03 -0.25
N PHE A 73 -4.75 -0.69 -1.34
CA PHE A 73 -5.70 -1.11 -2.36
C PHE A 73 -6.16 -2.51 -1.97
N TYR A 74 -7.49 -2.67 -1.82
CA TYR A 74 -8.12 -3.87 -1.31
C TYR A 74 -9.23 -4.33 -2.26
N SER A 75 -9.12 -5.56 -2.77
CA SER A 75 -10.15 -6.21 -3.57
C SER A 75 -11.31 -6.66 -2.68
N ARG A 76 -12.56 -6.36 -3.05
CA ARG A 76 -13.71 -6.78 -2.22
C ARG A 76 -13.93 -8.30 -2.22
N TYR A 77 -13.97 -8.97 -3.39
CA TYR A 77 -14.27 -10.41 -3.49
C TYR A 77 -13.46 -11.14 -4.57
N MET A 78 -13.48 -12.47 -4.54
CA MET A 78 -12.97 -13.31 -5.62
C MET A 78 -13.92 -14.51 -5.80
N TYR A 79 -14.62 -14.60 -6.93
CA TYR A 79 -15.66 -15.59 -7.25
C TYR A 79 -16.89 -15.48 -6.33
N THR A 80 -18.02 -14.95 -6.78
CA THR A 80 -18.91 -15.67 -7.72
C THR A 80 -19.68 -14.81 -8.73
N SER A 81 -19.63 -13.48 -8.66
CA SER A 81 -20.26 -12.58 -9.65
C SER A 81 -20.17 -11.09 -9.28
N GLU A 82 -19.47 -10.70 -8.21
CA GLU A 82 -19.73 -9.41 -7.53
C GLU A 82 -18.50 -8.76 -6.89
N SER A 83 -17.28 -8.96 -7.43
CA SER A 83 -16.20 -8.02 -7.06
C SER A 83 -16.31 -6.80 -7.94
N ASP A 84 -17.24 -5.93 -7.55
CA ASP A 84 -17.58 -4.69 -8.26
C ASP A 84 -16.54 -3.60 -8.12
N ALA A 85 -15.60 -3.70 -7.17
CA ALA A 85 -14.65 -2.61 -6.95
C ALA A 85 -13.34 -3.01 -6.26
N ILE A 86 -12.35 -2.12 -6.41
CA ILE A 86 -11.16 -2.02 -5.55
C ILE A 86 -11.37 -0.85 -4.59
N GLU A 87 -11.32 -1.13 -3.29
CA GLU A 87 -11.33 -0.11 -2.26
C GLU A 87 -9.94 0.46 -2.04
N VAL A 88 -9.84 1.77 -1.89
CA VAL A 88 -8.59 2.46 -1.57
C VAL A 88 -8.71 3.03 -0.17
N TRP A 89 -7.86 2.58 0.74
CA TRP A 89 -7.84 2.97 2.14
C TRP A 89 -6.60 3.81 2.43
N ASP A 90 -6.74 4.94 3.13
CA ASP A 90 -5.58 5.64 3.71
C ASP A 90 -5.24 5.00 5.06
N ILE A 91 -4.05 4.41 5.15
CA ILE A 91 -3.54 3.69 6.33
C ILE A 91 -2.47 4.48 7.10
N SER A 92 -2.34 5.79 6.85
CA SER A 92 -1.34 6.63 7.54
C SER A 92 -1.52 6.71 9.05
N GLN A 93 -2.75 6.54 9.54
CA GLN A 93 -3.12 6.53 10.96
C GLN A 93 -4.20 5.48 11.21
N ASN A 94 -5.39 5.91 11.67
CA ASN A 94 -6.58 5.08 11.76
C ASN A 94 -7.11 4.84 10.34
N PRO A 95 -7.10 3.59 9.83
CA PRO A 95 -7.47 3.33 8.46
C PRO A 95 -8.89 3.80 8.15
N PHE A 96 -9.04 4.54 7.06
CA PHE A 96 -10.34 4.98 6.57
C PHE A 96 -10.46 4.79 5.05
N LEU A 97 -11.66 4.48 4.58
CA LEU A 97 -11.93 4.33 3.16
C LEU A 97 -11.81 5.70 2.50
N LEU A 98 -10.85 5.83 1.59
CA LEU A 98 -10.63 7.04 0.81
C LEU A 98 -11.64 7.12 -0.35
N THR A 99 -11.78 6.04 -1.11
CA THR A 99 -12.67 5.91 -2.29
C THR A 99 -12.76 4.45 -2.76
N SER A 100 -13.65 4.15 -3.72
CA SER A 100 -13.71 2.89 -4.46
C SER A 100 -13.52 3.11 -5.97
N ILE A 101 -12.87 2.16 -6.63
CA ILE A 101 -12.70 2.10 -8.08
C ILE A 101 -13.62 1.00 -8.57
N GLU A 102 -14.74 1.38 -9.19
CA GLU A 102 -15.69 0.44 -9.77
C GLU A 102 -15.04 -0.30 -10.95
N ILE A 103 -15.20 -1.61 -10.99
CA ILE A 103 -14.70 -2.52 -12.01
C ILE A 103 -15.90 -3.21 -12.61
N ASP A 104 -16.04 -3.11 -13.93
CA ASP A 104 -17.11 -3.77 -14.65
C ASP A 104 -16.98 -5.30 -14.52
N ASN A 105 -18.07 -5.91 -14.07
CA ASN A 105 -18.09 -6.98 -13.08
C ASN A 105 -17.80 -8.38 -13.68
N ASP A 106 -17.85 -8.51 -15.01
CA ASP A 106 -17.98 -9.84 -15.62
C ASP A 106 -16.74 -10.73 -15.50
N ASN A 107 -15.56 -10.21 -15.17
CA ASN A 107 -14.31 -10.97 -15.35
C ASN A 107 -13.09 -10.54 -14.53
N TYR A 108 -13.26 -9.79 -13.45
CA TYR A 108 -12.14 -9.34 -12.61
C TYR A 108 -11.38 -10.52 -11.98
N ARG A 109 -10.06 -10.59 -12.23
CA ARG A 109 -9.17 -11.63 -11.70
C ARG A 109 -8.25 -11.11 -10.61
N ASN A 110 -7.53 -10.03 -10.88
CA ASN A 110 -6.54 -9.50 -9.96
C ASN A 110 -6.17 -8.05 -10.33
N PHE A 111 -5.44 -7.37 -9.45
CA PHE A 111 -4.77 -6.12 -9.79
C PHE A 111 -3.33 -6.08 -9.26
N PHE A 112 -2.56 -5.16 -9.80
CA PHE A 112 -1.19 -4.88 -9.40
C PHE A 112 -0.94 -3.37 -9.37
N ILE A 113 0.02 -2.96 -8.54
CA ILE A 113 0.53 -1.59 -8.55
C ILE A 113 1.92 -1.61 -9.18
N VAL A 114 2.09 -0.86 -10.27
CA VAL A 114 3.35 -0.76 -11.02
C VAL A 114 3.72 0.72 -11.14
N GLY A 115 4.66 1.17 -10.31
CA GLY A 115 5.00 2.59 -10.22
C GLY A 115 3.78 3.40 -9.77
N THR A 116 3.33 4.35 -10.59
CA THR A 116 2.13 5.17 -10.35
C THR A 116 0.87 4.60 -11.03
N LYS A 117 0.93 3.36 -11.54
CA LYS A 117 -0.18 2.74 -12.26
C LYS A 117 -0.86 1.67 -11.44
N LEU A 118 -2.18 1.63 -11.51
CA LEU A 118 -3.00 0.50 -11.11
C LEU A 118 -3.32 -0.32 -12.36
N VAL A 119 -2.86 -1.57 -12.38
CA VAL A 119 -3.10 -2.51 -13.48
C VAL A 119 -4.16 -3.50 -13.05
N VAL A 120 -5.30 -3.52 -13.72
CA VAL A 120 -6.44 -4.40 -13.43
C VAL A 120 -6.55 -5.45 -14.53
N LEU A 121 -6.56 -6.72 -14.13
CA LEU A 121 -6.65 -7.86 -15.05
C LEU A 121 -8.09 -8.39 -15.08
N ARG A 122 -8.74 -8.27 -16.24
CA ARG A 122 -10.11 -8.73 -16.52
C ARG A 122 -10.11 -9.85 -17.56
N CYS A 123 -10.01 -11.12 -17.15
CA CYS A 123 -9.94 -12.30 -18.02
C CYS A 123 -8.93 -12.21 -19.19
N THR A 124 -9.34 -11.65 -20.33
CA THR A 124 -8.53 -11.43 -21.54
C THR A 124 -8.20 -9.96 -21.80
N GLU A 125 -8.53 -9.06 -20.89
CA GLU A 125 -8.32 -7.61 -20.98
C GLU A 125 -7.52 -7.11 -19.79
N VAL A 126 -6.72 -6.08 -20.03
CA VAL A 126 -5.92 -5.38 -19.03
C VAL A 126 -6.23 -3.90 -19.12
N ASP A 127 -6.71 -3.33 -18.03
CA ASP A 127 -6.87 -1.89 -17.86
C ASP A 127 -5.74 -1.34 -17.00
N VAL A 128 -5.27 -0.15 -17.37
CA VAL A 128 -4.22 0.55 -16.65
C VAL A 128 -4.74 1.93 -16.29
N TYR A 129 -4.85 2.21 -14.99
CA TYR A 129 -5.29 3.49 -14.45
C TYR A 129 -4.11 4.27 -13.86
N GLU A 130 -4.18 5.60 -13.92
CA GLU A 130 -3.27 6.46 -13.14
C GLU A 130 -3.72 6.48 -11.67
N ILE A 131 -2.76 6.35 -10.74
CA ILE A 131 -3.03 6.51 -9.31
C ILE A 131 -2.89 7.99 -8.94
N MET A 132 -4.01 8.71 -8.87
CA MET A 132 -4.05 10.13 -8.46
C MET A 132 -4.59 10.26 -7.03
N VAL A 133 -3.97 9.55 -6.07
CA VAL A 133 -4.23 9.79 -4.64
C VAL A 133 -3.39 10.98 -4.16
N PRO A 134 -3.95 11.88 -3.33
CA PRO A 134 -5.23 11.76 -2.61
C PRO A 134 -6.47 12.28 -3.37
N ASP A 135 -6.33 12.74 -4.61
CA ASP A 135 -7.40 13.38 -5.39
C ASP A 135 -8.59 12.46 -5.72
N LYS A 136 -8.47 11.15 -5.43
CA LYS A 136 -9.51 10.12 -5.57
C LYS A 136 -9.93 9.86 -7.02
N VAL A 137 -9.12 10.27 -7.99
CA VAL A 137 -9.37 10.04 -9.41
C VAL A 137 -8.47 8.93 -9.92
N PHE A 138 -9.02 8.06 -10.77
CA PHE A 138 -8.28 6.96 -11.38
C PHE A 138 -8.61 6.93 -12.87
N PRO A 139 -8.03 7.83 -13.67
CA PRO A 139 -8.31 7.88 -15.11
C PRO A 139 -7.72 6.64 -15.79
N LEU A 140 -8.49 6.03 -16.68
CA LEU A 140 -8.01 4.96 -17.57
C LEU A 140 -6.99 5.54 -18.55
N VAL A 141 -5.79 4.96 -18.57
CA VAL A 141 -4.67 5.37 -19.43
C VAL A 141 -4.52 4.43 -20.61
N TYR A 142 -4.61 3.12 -20.38
CA TYR A 142 -4.54 2.09 -21.41
C TYR A 142 -5.57 1.02 -21.15
N SER A 143 -6.09 0.44 -22.22
CA SER A 143 -6.86 -0.80 -22.19
C SER A 143 -6.47 -1.66 -23.38
N PHE A 144 -6.12 -2.92 -23.14
CA PHE A 144 -5.68 -3.83 -24.19
C PHE A 144 -6.04 -5.28 -23.89
N LYS A 145 -6.12 -6.09 -24.94
CA LYS A 145 -6.41 -7.53 -24.83
C LYS A 145 -5.12 -8.36 -24.77
N ILE A 146 -5.14 -9.41 -23.96
CA ILE A 146 -4.14 -10.47 -23.93
C ILE A 146 -4.52 -11.46 -25.04
N THR A 147 -3.78 -11.41 -26.15
CA THR A 147 -3.85 -12.37 -27.26
C THR A 147 -3.04 -13.62 -26.97
#